data_AF-A0A357QP99-F1
#
_entry.id   AF-A0A357QP99-F1
#
_cell.length_a   1.000
_cell.length_b   1.000
_cell.length_c   1.000
_cell.angle_alpha   90.00
_cell.angle_beta   90.00
_cell.angle_gamma   90.00
#
_symmetry.space_group_name_H-M   'P 1'
#
loop_
_entity.id
_entity.type
_entity.pdbx_description
1 polymer ?
#
loop_
_entity_poly.entity_id
_entity_poly.type
_entity_poly.pdbx_seq_one_letter_code
_entity_poly.pdbx_strand_id
1 'polypeptide(L)' 'MEENHSAYTLKELAKYYNVNTRTLYSWLVPIRQQLFDMNPIRKKRIRILIPKQVKLIREFLG' A
#
# COMPACT_ATOMS: atom_id res chain seq x y z
N MET A 1 -6.51 7.04 17.70
CA MET A 1 -7.58 6.62 16.79
C MET A 1 -7.07 5.42 16.01
N GLU A 2 -7.41 4.22 16.47
CA GLU A 2 -7.04 2.97 15.80
C GLU A 2 -8.15 2.67 14.78
N GLU A 3 -7.96 3.17 13.57
CA GLU A 3 -8.92 2.97 12.49
C GLU A 3 -8.79 1.53 11.97
N ASN A 4 -9.75 0.68 12.35
CA ASN A 4 -10.02 -0.66 11.85
C ASN A 4 -10.43 -0.63 10.35
N HIS A 5 -9.58 -0.09 9.48
CA HIS A 5 -9.79 -0.16 8.03
C HIS A 5 -9.26 -1.51 7.53
N SER A 6 -10.18 -2.44 7.29
CA SER A 6 -9.91 -3.78 6.78
C SER A 6 -9.28 -3.81 5.37
N ALA A 7 -9.27 -2.66 4.69
CA ALA A 7 -8.72 -2.48 3.35
C ALA A 7 -8.34 -1.01 3.15
N TYR A 8 -7.13 -0.74 2.68
CA TYR A 8 -6.69 0.61 2.31
C TYR A 8 -6.46 0.70 0.81
N THR A 9 -6.78 1.82 0.21
CA THR A 9 -6.37 2.16 -1.15
C THR A 9 -5.05 2.92 -1.13
N LEU A 10 -4.32 2.91 -2.25
CA LEU A 10 -3.14 3.78 -2.40
C LEU A 10 -3.47 5.27 -2.20
N LYS A 11 -4.72 5.68 -2.48
CA LYS A 11 -5.18 7.07 -2.27
C LYS A 11 -5.28 7.41 -0.79
N GLU A 12 -5.79 6.50 0.04
CA GLU A 12 -5.88 6.71 1.48
C GLU A 12 -4.51 6.73 2.14
N LEU A 13 -3.60 5.84 1.72
CA LEU A 13 -2.21 5.89 2.18
C LEU A 13 -1.52 7.20 1.77
N ALA A 14 -1.74 7.66 0.53
CA ALA A 14 -1.15 8.92 0.09
C ALA A 14 -1.64 10.10 0.95
N LYS A 15 -2.95 10.11 1.31
CA LYS A 15 -3.52 11.08 2.24
C LYS A 15 -2.89 10.98 3.64
N TYR A 16 -2.68 9.77 4.16
CA TYR A 16 -2.05 9.54 5.46
C TYR A 16 -0.61 10.09 5.52
N TYR A 17 0.18 9.84 4.48
CA TYR A 17 1.55 10.35 4.38
C TYR A 17 1.63 11.81 3.85
N ASN A 18 0.49 12.47 3.66
CA ASN A 18 0.39 13.82 3.09
C ASN A 18 1.16 14.02 1.77
N VAL A 19 1.12 13.01 0.90
CA VAL A 19 1.73 13.04 -0.43
C VAL A 19 0.68 12.77 -1.51
N ASN A 20 1.02 13.08 -2.76
CA ASN A 20 0.21 12.64 -3.88
C ASN A 20 0.43 11.13 -4.14
N THR A 21 -0.55 10.49 -4.80
CA THR A 21 -0.50 9.05 -5.10
C THR A 21 0.66 8.65 -6.00
N ARG A 22 1.15 9.55 -6.85
CA ARG A 22 2.28 9.29 -7.76
C ARG A 22 3.60 9.23 -6.99
N THR A 23 3.80 10.13 -6.03
CA THR A 23 4.94 10.14 -5.12
C THR A 23 4.93 8.88 -4.28
N LEU A 24 3.80 8.54 -3.66
CA LEU A 24 3.68 7.28 -2.92
C LEU A 24 4.01 6.08 -3.81
N TYR A 25 3.47 6.03 -5.03
CA TYR A 25 3.78 4.96 -5.96
C TYR A 25 5.27 4.84 -6.29
N SER A 26 5.94 5.98 -6.47
CA SER A 26 7.40 6.05 -6.67
C SER A 26 8.16 5.48 -5.49
N TRP A 27 7.74 5.80 -4.26
CA TRP A 27 8.35 5.26 -3.04
C TRP A 27 8.17 3.75 -2.92
N LEU A 28 7.02 3.24 -3.37
CA LEU A 28 6.71 1.80 -3.30
C LEU A 28 7.32 0.96 -4.43
N VAL A 29 7.99 1.58 -5.43
CA VAL A 29 8.65 0.84 -6.52
C VAL A 29 9.59 -0.27 -6.03
N PRO A 30 10.45 -0.07 -5.02
CA PRO A 30 11.39 -1.11 -4.56
C PRO A 30 10.70 -2.34 -3.97
N ILE A 31 9.57 -2.15 -3.28
CA ILE A 31 8.80 -3.22 -2.64
C ILE A 31 7.61 -3.69 -3.47
N ARG A 32 7.46 -3.15 -4.68
CA ARG A 32 6.31 -3.40 -5.57
C ARG A 32 6.12 -4.88 -5.84
N GLN A 33 7.20 -5.61 -6.14
CA GLN A 33 7.13 -7.04 -6.44
C GLN A 33 6.63 -7.83 -5.23
N GLN A 34 7.16 -7.54 -4.04
CA GLN A 34 6.70 -8.15 -2.79
C GLN A 34 5.22 -7.87 -2.52
N LEU A 35 4.77 -6.65 -2.77
CA LEU A 35 3.35 -6.29 -2.66
C LEU A 35 2.49 -7.11 -3.64
N PHE A 36 2.95 -7.36 -4.87
CA PHE A 36 2.23 -8.22 -5.83
C PHE A 36 2.22 -9.68 -5.42
N ASP A 37 3.34 -10.20 -4.90
CA ASP A 37 3.46 -11.59 -4.47
C ASP A 37 2.60 -11.89 -3.24
N MET A 38 2.35 -10.89 -2.39
CA MET A 38 1.42 -10.97 -1.27
C MET A 38 -0.06 -11.08 -1.68
N ASN A 39 -0.41 -10.81 -2.94
CA ASN A 39 -1.79 -10.89 -3.40
C ASN A 39 -2.09 -12.30 -3.95
N PRO A 40 -2.95 -13.10 -3.29
CA PRO A 40 -3.29 -14.45 -3.76
C PRO A 40 -3.95 -14.43 -5.14
N ILE A 41 -4.60 -13.31 -5.47
CA ILE A 41 -5.13 -13.07 -6.81
C ILE A 41 -4.03 -12.31 -7.56
N ARG A 42 -3.30 -12.98 -8.46
CA ARG A 42 -2.27 -12.40 -9.35
C ARG A 42 -2.81 -11.36 -10.35
N LYS A 43 -3.68 -10.44 -9.92
CA LYS A 43 -4.16 -9.32 -10.73
C LYS A 43 -3.05 -8.28 -10.81
N LYS A 44 -2.67 -7.92 -12.05
CA LYS A 44 -1.66 -6.91 -12.39
C LYS A 44 -1.88 -5.51 -11.78
N ARG A 45 -3.00 -5.26 -11.07
CA ARG A 45 -3.34 -3.95 -10.48
C ARG A 45 -3.76 -4.12 -9.02
N ILE A 46 -2.97 -3.55 -8.12
CA ILE A 46 -3.33 -3.38 -6.71
C ILE A 46 -4.31 -2.21 -6.62
N ARG A 47 -5.62 -2.49 -6.66
CA ARG A 47 -6.66 -1.48 -6.43
C ARG A 47 -6.95 -1.28 -4.94
N ILE A 48 -6.82 -2.36 -4.18
CA ILE A 48 -7.10 -2.45 -2.75
C ILE A 48 -5.90 -3.16 -2.11
N LEU A 49 -5.36 -2.57 -1.06
CA LEU A 49 -4.29 -3.12 -0.25
C LEU A 49 -4.88 -3.91 0.90
N ILE A 50 -4.44 -5.16 1.05
CA ILE A 50 -4.77 -5.99 2.20
C ILE A 50 -3.96 -5.53 3.43
N PRO A 51 -4.43 -5.80 4.66
CA PRO A 51 -3.73 -5.36 5.87
C PRO A 51 -2.24 -5.73 5.94
N LYS A 52 -1.87 -6.92 5.43
CA LYS A 52 -0.46 -7.35 5.35
C LYS A 52 0.39 -6.47 4.45
N GLN A 53 -0.14 -6.01 3.31
CA GLN A 53 0.56 -5.09 2.41
C GLN A 53 0.71 -3.71 3.05
N VAL A 54 -0.31 -3.23 3.76
CA VAL A 54 -0.25 -1.95 4.48
C VAL A 54 0.79 -1.98 5.57
N LYS A 55 0.87 -3.09 6.33
CA LYS A 55 1.90 -3.29 7.33
C LYS A 55 3.31 -3.22 6.72
N LEU A 56 3.55 -3.93 5.62
CA LEU A 56 4.82 -3.89 4.90
C LEU A 56 5.17 -2.49 4.39
N ILE A 57 4.18 -1.74 3.88
CA ILE A 57 4.38 -0.35 3.44
C ILE A 57 4.78 0.54 4.61
N ARG A 58 4.11 0.41 5.76
CA ARG A 58 4.44 1.19 6.97
C ARG A 58 5.85 0.86 7.47
N GLU A 59 6.19 -0.42 7.57
CA GLU A 59 7.54 -0.85 7.95
C GLU A 59 8.63 -0.33 7.00
N PHE A 60 8.32 -0.23 5.70
CA PHE A 60 9.25 0.29 4.70
C PHE A 60 9.42 1.81 4.74
N LEU A 61 8.35 2.56 5.04
CA LEU A 61 8.37 4.03 5.05
C LEU A 61 8.82 4.64 6.39
N GLY A 62 8.87 3.84 7.46
CA GLY A 62 9.17 4.29 8.83
C GLY A 62 7.99 4.94 9.53
#